data_AF-A0A126PZM2-F1
#
_entry.id   AF-A0A126PZM2-F1
#
_cell.length_a   1.000
_cell.length_b   1.000
_cell.length_c   1.000
_cell.angle_alpha   90.00
_cell.angle_beta   90.00
_cell.angle_gamma   90.00
#
_symmetry.space_group_name_H-M   'P 1'
#
loop_
_entity.id
_entity.type
_entity.pdbx_description
1 polymer ?
#
loop_
_entity_poly.entity_id
_entity_poly.type
_entity_poly.pdbx_seq_one_letter_code
_entity_poly.pdbx_strand_id
1 'polypeptide(L)'
;MSLAALFIGIWHEINRFPATNSSILKLEENFEELAAENEELRERIVNLDNELFVLSNEMEKIKDPEYYQAIEDGDGLTLYEMDKARGNI
;
A
#
# COMPACT_ATOMS: atom_id res chain seq x y z
N MET A 1 43.85 25.33 -29.69
CA MET A 1 43.89 24.14 -28.82
C MET A 1 42.82 24.27 -27.77
N SER A 2 42.02 23.21 -27.52
CA SER A 2 41.67 22.73 -26.16
C SER A 2 40.24 22.21 -25.97
N LEU A 3 39.31 22.32 -26.92
CA LEU A 3 37.99 21.69 -26.71
C LEU A 3 38.13 20.15 -26.70
N ALA A 4 38.88 19.59 -27.66
CA ALA A 4 39.20 18.16 -27.67
C ALA A 4 40.01 17.73 -26.42
N ALA A 5 40.89 18.58 -25.90
CA ALA A 5 41.67 18.27 -24.69
C ALA A 5 40.81 18.30 -23.41
N LEU A 6 39.82 19.19 -23.33
CA LEU A 6 38.81 19.20 -22.26
C LEU A 6 37.92 17.96 -22.33
N PHE A 7 37.46 17.58 -23.52
CA PHE A 7 36.68 16.35 -23.71
C PHE A 7 37.48 15.09 -23.36
N ILE A 8 38.75 15.00 -23.78
CA ILE A 8 39.63 13.88 -23.42
C ILE A 8 39.93 13.86 -21.92
N GLY A 9 40.10 15.03 -21.28
CA GLY A 9 40.31 15.13 -19.84
C GLY A 9 39.10 14.63 -19.04
N ILE A 10 37.89 15.08 -19.40
CA ILE A 10 36.64 14.64 -18.78
C ILE A 10 36.42 13.14 -19.00
N TRP A 11 36.64 12.65 -20.23
CA TRP A 11 36.54 11.23 -20.55
C TRP A 11 37.54 10.37 -19.78
N HIS A 12 38.78 10.83 -19.66
CA HIS A 12 39.82 10.17 -18.88
C HIS A 12 39.46 10.14 -17.39
N GLU A 13 38.90 11.21 -16.85
CA GLU A 13 38.57 11.30 -15.44
C GLU A 13 37.37 10.42 -15.08
N ILE A 14 36.34 10.36 -15.93
CA ILE A 14 35.22 9.42 -15.81
C ILE A 14 35.71 7.96 -15.89
N ASN A 15 36.64 7.66 -16.81
CA ASN A 15 37.26 6.32 -16.89
C ASN A 15 38.24 6.01 -15.74
N ARG A 16 38.68 7.00 -14.96
CA ARG A 16 39.60 6.80 -13.84
C ARG A 16 38.89 6.44 -12.54
N PHE A 17 37.56 6.57 -12.47
CA PHE A 17 36.78 6.23 -11.28
C PHE A 17 35.80 5.06 -11.52
N PRO A 18 36.29 3.86 -11.88
CA PRO A 18 35.45 2.66 -12.00
C PRO A 18 34.79 2.29 -10.67
N ALA A 19 35.41 2.66 -9.54
CA ALA A 19 34.83 2.52 -8.21
C ALA A 19 33.59 3.39 -8.02
N THR A 20 33.59 4.64 -8.53
CA THR A 20 32.41 5.52 -8.45
C THR A 20 31.29 5.03 -9.34
N ASN A 21 31.60 4.56 -10.55
CA ASN A 21 30.58 4.01 -11.45
C ASN A 21 29.95 2.72 -10.87
N SER A 22 30.75 1.82 -10.31
CA SER A 22 30.22 0.60 -9.66
C SER A 22 29.46 0.89 -8.37
N SER A 23 29.83 1.92 -7.61
CA SER A 23 29.03 2.38 -6.45
C SER A 23 27.71 3.00 -6.88
N ILE A 24 27.66 3.75 -7.99
CA ILE A 24 26.42 4.31 -8.53
C ILE A 24 25.50 3.19 -9.02
N LEU A 25 26.03 2.22 -9.76
CA LEU A 25 25.24 1.06 -10.22
C LEU A 25 24.65 0.26 -9.05
N LYS A 26 25.45 -0.03 -8.02
CA LYS A 26 24.94 -0.68 -6.81
C LYS A 26 23.90 0.14 -6.08
N LEU A 27 24.04 1.47 -6.10
CA LEU A 27 23.06 2.35 -5.47
C LEU A 27 21.74 2.30 -6.25
N GLU A 28 21.79 2.29 -7.58
CA GLU A 28 20.63 2.14 -8.47
C GLU A 28 19.93 0.79 -8.26
N GLU A 29 20.69 -0.31 -8.23
CA GLU A 29 20.17 -1.66 -7.92
C GLU A 29 19.47 -1.70 -6.55
N ASN A 30 20.09 -1.14 -5.51
CA ASN A 30 19.48 -1.08 -4.18
C ASN A 30 18.22 -0.19 -4.15
N PHE A 31 18.17 0.88 -4.94
CA PHE A 31 16.98 1.72 -5.04
C PHE A 31 15.84 1.00 -5.75
N GLU A 32 16.12 0.25 -6.81
CA GLU A 32 15.13 -0.58 -7.50
C GLU A 32 14.59 -1.69 -6.59
N GLU A 33 15.48 -2.39 -5.86
CA GLU A 33 15.09 -3.41 -4.87
C GLU A 33 14.20 -2.81 -3.79
N LEU A 34 14.61 -1.67 -3.20
CA LEU A 34 13.84 -0.99 -2.17
C LEU A 34 12.50 -0.44 -2.68
N ALA A 35 12.43 -0.03 -3.96
CA ALA A 35 11.19 0.39 -4.58
C ALA A 35 10.23 -0.80 -4.78
N ALA A 36 10.75 -1.94 -5.22
CA ALA A 36 9.97 -3.18 -5.36
C ALA A 36 9.44 -3.68 -4.00
N GLU A 37 10.28 -3.71 -2.97
CA GLU A 37 9.86 -4.07 -1.61
C GLU A 37 8.79 -3.12 -1.07
N ASN A 38 8.94 -1.80 -1.31
CA ASN A 38 7.93 -0.84 -0.89
C ASN A 38 6.58 -1.07 -1.58
N GLU A 39 6.59 -1.45 -2.86
CA GLU A 39 5.36 -1.74 -3.58
C GLU A 39 4.70 -3.02 -3.05
N GLU A 40 5.47 -4.09 -2.82
CA GLU A 40 4.96 -5.31 -2.20
C GLU A 40 4.36 -5.02 -0.82
N LEU A 41 5.04 -4.23 0.00
CA LEU A 41 4.54 -3.85 1.32
C LEU A 41 3.24 -3.04 1.23
N ARG A 42 3.12 -2.14 0.26
CA ARG A 42 1.88 -1.38 0.01
C ARG A 42 0.73 -2.30 -0.38
N GLU A 43 0.96 -3.24 -1.29
CA GLU A 43 -0.05 -4.22 -1.67
C GLU A 43 -0.49 -5.07 -0.47
N ARG A 44 0.47 -5.50 0.36
CA ARG A 44 0.17 -6.28 1.57
C ARG A 44 -0.64 -5.48 2.59
N ILE A 45 -0.34 -4.20 2.77
CA ILE A 45 -1.14 -3.31 3.64
C ILE A 45 -2.56 -3.20 3.10
N VAL A 46 -2.74 -2.95 1.81
CA VAL A 46 -4.08 -2.86 1.19
C VAL A 46 -4.87 -4.16 1.36
N ASN A 47 -4.22 -5.30 1.19
CA ASN A 47 -4.85 -6.60 1.41
C ASN A 47 -5.26 -6.81 2.88
N LEU A 48 -4.39 -6.47 3.82
CA LEU A 48 -4.70 -6.57 5.25
C LEU A 48 -5.84 -5.63 5.67
N ASP A 49 -5.89 -4.41 5.14
CA ASP A 49 -6.98 -3.46 5.41
C ASP A 49 -8.32 -4.02 4.90
N ASN A 50 -8.33 -4.64 3.71
CA ASN A 50 -9.51 -5.31 3.18
C ASN A 50 -9.93 -6.51 4.04
N GLU A 51 -8.99 -7.35 4.46
CA GLU A 51 -9.25 -8.49 5.34
C GLU A 51 -9.82 -8.04 6.69
N LEU A 52 -9.27 -6.98 7.29
CA LEU A 52 -9.79 -6.40 8.53
C LEU A 52 -11.20 -5.84 8.35
N PHE A 53 -11.48 -5.18 7.22
CA PHE A 53 -12.83 -4.68 6.93
C PHE A 53 -13.85 -5.83 6.82
N VAL A 54 -13.50 -6.89 6.09
CA VAL A 54 -14.35 -8.09 5.99
C VAL A 54 -14.58 -8.72 7.35
N LEU A 55 -13.52 -8.92 8.13
CA LEU A 55 -13.61 -9.52 9.47
C LEU A 55 -14.43 -8.65 10.42
N SER A 56 -14.30 -7.32 10.34
CA SER A 56 -15.12 -6.39 11.13
C SER A 56 -16.61 -6.55 10.81
N ASN A 57 -16.97 -6.63 9.53
CA ASN A 57 -18.35 -6.86 9.12
C ASN A 57 -18.87 -8.22 9.59
N GLU A 58 -18.07 -9.28 9.49
CA GLU A 58 -18.44 -10.60 10.01
C GLU A 58 -18.65 -10.58 11.53
N MET A 59 -17.78 -9.90 12.27
CA MET A 59 -17.93 -9.72 13.71
C MET A 59 -19.21 -8.96 14.07
N GLU A 60 -19.57 -7.93 13.33
CA GLU A 60 -20.82 -7.20 13.55
C GLU A 60 -22.04 -8.08 13.30
N LYS A 61 -22.03 -8.90 12.24
CA LYS A 61 -23.07 -9.90 11.98
C LYS A 61 -23.19 -10.93 13.10
N ILE A 62 -22.06 -11.38 13.67
CA ILE A 62 -22.06 -12.33 14.79
C ILE A 62 -22.60 -11.68 16.07
N LYS A 63 -22.24 -10.41 16.31
CA LYS A 63 -22.68 -9.67 17.49
C LYS A 63 -24.19 -9.45 17.49
N ASP A 64 -24.79 -9.27 16.32
CA ASP A 64 -26.18 -8.87 16.17
C ASP A 64 -26.87 -9.51 14.94
N PRO A 65 -27.04 -10.84 14.97
CA PRO A 65 -27.51 -11.58 13.81
C PRO A 65 -28.95 -11.21 13.42
N GLU A 66 -29.82 -10.91 14.38
CA GLU A 66 -31.22 -10.58 14.13
C GLU A 66 -31.37 -9.23 13.41
N TYR A 67 -30.56 -8.24 13.78
CA TYR A 67 -30.54 -6.95 13.10
C TYR A 67 -30.03 -7.06 11.66
N TYR A 68 -28.93 -7.78 11.46
CA TYR A 68 -28.38 -7.99 10.12
C TYR A 68 -29.28 -8.84 9.23
N GLN A 69 -29.98 -9.83 9.79
CA GLN A 69 -31.01 -10.58 9.09
C GLN A 69 -32.16 -9.67 8.63
N ALA A 70 -32.63 -8.77 9.50
CA ALA A 70 -33.67 -7.80 9.13
C ALA A 70 -33.22 -6.82 8.03
N ILE A 71 -31.92 -6.46 7.98
CA ILE A 71 -31.34 -5.71 6.85
C ILE A 71 -31.39 -6.54 5.56
N GLU A 72 -30.96 -7.80 5.60
CA GLU A 72 -30.93 -8.69 4.44
C GLU A 72 -32.34 -9.00 3.90
N ASP A 73 -33.32 -9.13 4.78
CA ASP A 73 -34.73 -9.35 4.44
C ASP A 73 -35.45 -8.06 4.02
N GLY A 74 -34.81 -6.89 4.19
CA GLY A 74 -35.40 -5.58 3.91
C GLY A 74 -36.58 -5.24 4.84
N ASP A 75 -36.64 -5.85 6.03
CA ASP A 75 -37.72 -5.67 6.98
C ASP A 75 -37.51 -4.39 7.81
N GLY A 76 -37.91 -3.27 7.22
CA GLY A 76 -37.83 -1.96 7.85
C GLY A 76 -38.68 -1.81 9.13
N LEU A 77 -39.73 -2.64 9.32
CA LEU A 77 -40.53 -2.59 10.54
C LEU A 77 -39.76 -3.20 11.71
N THR A 78 -39.19 -4.38 11.50
CA THR A 78 -38.34 -5.04 12.50
C THR A 78 -37.12 -4.19 12.84
N LEU A 79 -36.47 -3.56 11.85
CA LEU A 79 -35.36 -2.62 12.10
C LEU A 79 -35.79 -1.41 12.95
N TYR A 80 -36.95 -0.82 12.65
CA TYR A 80 -37.49 0.29 13.42
C TYR A 80 -37.82 -0.10 14.87
N GLU A 81 -38.41 -1.27 15.07
CA GLU A 81 -38.71 -1.78 16.42
C GLU A 81 -37.43 -2.07 17.23
N MET A 82 -36.40 -2.64 16.58
CA MET A 82 -35.09 -2.87 17.17
C MET A 82 -34.39 -1.56 17.56
N ASP A 83 -34.39 -0.56 16.68
CA ASP A 83 -33.78 0.74 16.96
C ASP A 83 -34.50 1.49 18.08
N LYS A 84 -35.82 1.40 18.13
CA LYS A 84 -36.63 1.93 19.25
C LYS A 84 -36.31 1.22 20.56
N ALA A 85 -36.16 -0.11 20.56
CA ALA A 85 -35.81 -0.87 21.76
C ALA A 85 -34.41 -0.54 22.28
N ARG A 86 -33.50 -0.14 21.40
CA ARG A 86 -32.12 0.29 21.71
C ARG A 86 -32.02 1.76 22.13
N GLY A 87 -33.09 2.54 21.95
CA GLY A 87 -33.12 3.96 22.26
C GLY A 87 -32.38 4.83 21.23
N ASN A 88 -32.19 4.32 20.02
CA ASN A 88 -31.58 5.07 18.91
C ASN A 88 -32.56 6.09 18.29
N ILE A 89 -33.86 5.89 18.48
CA ILE A 89 -35.00 6.70 18.00
C ILE A 89 -36.16 6.67 19.00
#